data_AF-A0A920JH76-F1
#
_entry.id   AF-A0A920JH76-F1
#
_cell.length_a   1.000
_cell.length_b   1.000
_cell.length_c   1.000
_cell.angle_alpha   90.00
_cell.angle_beta   90.00
_cell.angle_gamma   90.00
#
_symmetry.space_group_name_H-M   'P 1'
#
loop_
_entity.id
_entity.type
_entity.pdbx_description
1 polymer ?
#
loop_
_entity_poly.entity_id
_entity_poly.type
_entity_poly.pdbx_seq_one_letter_code
_entity_poly.pdbx_strand_id
1 'polypeptide(L)'
;MGRRRGYWWSPDNDKLLVTSVDESDVLSWHILKSSDPSDAPAVIKYPKAGTNNSNVELEIYSLDGESVPIDWNESNTWEYLVSIQWTDPDAIFATVQTRDQKTAGISASILRWLY
;
A
#
# COMPACT_ATOMS: atom_id res chain seq x y z
N MET A 1 5.03 -10.09 -5.72
CA MET A 1 4.36 -8.84 -6.15
C MET A 1 5.42 -7.85 -6.61
N GLY A 2 5.56 -7.56 -7.91
CA GLY A 2 6.64 -6.72 -8.46
C GLY A 2 6.42 -5.20 -8.32
N ARG A 3 5.69 -4.75 -7.30
CA ARG A 3 5.29 -3.35 -7.12
C ARG A 3 6.42 -2.57 -6.44
N ARG A 4 6.94 -1.54 -7.12
CA ARG A 4 8.03 -0.67 -6.62
C ARG A 4 7.60 0.78 -6.37
N ARG A 5 6.35 1.12 -6.66
CA ARG A 5 5.77 2.46 -6.46
C ARG A 5 4.56 2.38 -5.52
N GLY A 6 4.28 3.48 -4.84
CA GLY A 6 3.12 3.66 -3.96
C GLY A 6 2.22 4.83 -4.36
N TYR A 7 2.33 5.32 -5.60
CA TYR A 7 1.48 6.40 -6.09
C TYR A 7 1.22 6.32 -7.61
N TRP A 8 0.12 6.90 -8.07
CA TRP A 8 -0.37 6.88 -9.46
C TRP A 8 -1.15 8.16 -9.80
N TRP A 9 -0.67 8.93 -10.77
CA TRP A 9 -1.41 10.08 -11.32
C TRP A 9 -2.69 9.63 -12.04
N SER A 10 -3.76 10.41 -11.89
CA SER A 10 -4.99 10.25 -12.68
C SER A 10 -4.70 10.48 -14.18
N PRO A 11 -5.52 9.93 -15.08
CA PRO A 11 -5.40 10.17 -16.52
C PRO A 11 -5.40 11.67 -16.88
N ASP A 12 -6.16 12.48 -16.14
CA ASP A 12 -6.31 13.92 -16.36
C ASP A 12 -5.23 14.76 -15.64
N ASN A 13 -4.34 14.12 -14.86
CA ASN A 13 -3.24 14.75 -14.10
C ASN A 13 -3.68 15.75 -13.02
N ASP A 14 -4.89 15.62 -12.51
CA ASP A 14 -5.51 16.49 -11.50
C ASP A 14 -5.69 15.79 -10.14
N LYS A 15 -5.43 14.48 -10.06
CA LYS A 15 -5.52 13.68 -8.84
C LYS A 15 -4.35 12.71 -8.73
N LEU A 16 -4.00 12.35 -7.50
CA LEU A 16 -2.95 11.41 -7.17
C LEU A 16 -3.51 10.33 -6.24
N LEU A 17 -3.49 9.09 -6.69
CA LEU A 17 -3.72 7.94 -5.83
C LEU A 17 -2.43 7.63 -5.07
N VAL A 18 -2.49 7.47 -3.74
CA VAL A 18 -1.34 7.27 -2.85
C VAL A 18 -1.62 6.14 -1.87
N THR A 19 -0.63 5.27 -1.66
CA THR A 19 -0.63 4.31 -0.55
C THR A 19 0.17 4.84 0.62
N SER A 20 -0.46 4.92 1.79
CA SER A 20 0.21 5.14 3.07
C SER A 20 0.55 3.79 3.68
N VAL A 21 1.77 3.66 4.23
CA VAL A 21 2.26 2.39 4.80
C VAL A 21 2.70 2.63 6.24
N ASP A 22 1.99 2.03 7.18
CA ASP A 22 2.38 2.01 8.59
C ASP A 22 3.06 0.69 8.94
N GLU A 23 4.31 0.79 9.39
CA GLU A 23 5.14 -0.35 9.79
C GLU A 23 5.34 -0.42 11.31
N SER A 24 4.56 0.32 12.09
CA SER A 24 4.63 0.38 13.56
C SER A 24 4.61 -1.02 14.18
N ASP A 25 3.70 -1.89 13.73
CA ASP A 25 3.55 -3.28 14.19
C ASP A 25 4.48 -4.30 13.51
N VAL A 26 5.28 -3.88 12.52
CA VAL A 26 6.23 -4.76 11.86
C VAL A 26 7.47 -4.93 12.75
N LEU A 27 7.91 -6.19 12.89
CA LEU A 27 9.09 -6.52 13.68
C LEU A 27 10.33 -5.79 13.17
N SER A 28 11.13 -5.32 14.13
CA SER A 28 12.43 -4.71 13.83
C SER A 28 13.53 -5.75 13.95
N TRP A 29 14.40 -5.82 12.94
CA TRP A 29 15.57 -6.69 12.92
C TRP A 29 16.83 -5.85 12.93
N HIS A 30 17.83 -6.35 13.64
CA HIS A 30 19.15 -5.71 13.76
C HIS A 30 20.13 -6.46 12.87
N ILE A 31 20.67 -5.76 11.87
CA ILE A 31 21.66 -6.30 10.94
C ILE A 31 23.00 -5.61 11.21
N LEU A 32 24.03 -6.42 11.43
CA LEU A 32 25.40 -5.90 11.55
C LEU A 32 25.76 -5.13 10.28
N LYS A 33 26.14 -3.87 10.46
CA LYS A 33 26.53 -3.00 9.35
C LYS A 33 27.95 -3.28 8.86
N SER A 34 28.81 -3.73 9.76
CA SER A 34 30.21 -4.05 9.50
C SER A 34 30.66 -5.23 10.38
N SER A 35 31.91 -5.68 10.18
CA SER A 35 32.57 -6.65 11.05
C SER A 35 33.13 -6.05 12.34
N ASP A 36 33.09 -4.72 12.51
CA ASP A 36 33.48 -4.05 13.74
C ASP A 36 32.33 -4.20 14.76
N PRO A 37 32.53 -4.92 15.88
CA PRO A 37 31.48 -5.15 16.87
C PRO A 37 31.08 -3.88 17.65
N SER A 38 31.84 -2.79 17.52
CA SER A 38 31.49 -1.50 18.13
C SER A 38 30.48 -0.67 17.32
N ASP A 39 30.30 -0.99 16.04
CA ASP A 39 29.32 -0.31 15.19
C ASP A 39 27.89 -0.70 15.57
N ALA A 40 27.02 0.31 15.71
CA ALA A 40 25.61 0.07 15.94
C ALA A 40 24.99 -0.69 14.74
N PRO A 41 24.17 -1.72 14.98
CA PRO A 41 23.50 -2.44 13.91
C PRO A 41 22.48 -1.54 13.20
N ALA A 42 22.30 -1.76 11.90
CA ALA A 42 21.20 -1.19 11.16
C ALA A 42 19.89 -1.83 11.62
N VAL A 43 18.87 -1.01 11.86
CA VAL A 43 17.52 -1.49 12.19
C VAL A 43 16.66 -1.44 10.94
N ILE A 44 16.04 -2.57 10.59
CA ILE A 44 15.11 -2.66 9.46
C ILE A 44 13.77 -3.23 9.92
N LYS A 45 12.68 -2.81 9.27
CA LYS A 45 11.38 -3.47 9.40
C LYS A 45 11.39 -4.74 8.56
N TYR A 46 11.10 -5.87 9.19
CA TYR A 46 11.13 -7.18 8.54
C TYR A 46 9.89 -8.00 8.91
N PRO A 47 8.91 -8.14 7.99
CA PRO A 47 7.70 -8.93 8.22
C PRO A 47 8.02 -10.41 8.10
N LYS A 48 8.55 -10.99 9.17
CA LYS A 48 8.82 -12.43 9.26
C LYS A 48 7.54 -13.22 8.99
N ALA A 49 7.64 -14.35 8.31
CA ALA A 49 6.50 -15.25 8.12
C ALA A 49 5.80 -15.56 9.45
N GLY A 50 4.47 -15.38 9.48
CA GLY A 50 3.65 -15.59 10.68
C GLY A 50 3.50 -14.36 11.59
N THR A 51 4.16 -13.23 11.30
CA THR A 51 4.02 -11.98 12.07
C THR A 51 3.31 -10.90 11.28
N ASN A 52 2.93 -9.79 11.92
CA ASN A 52 2.20 -8.70 11.25
C ASN A 52 2.97 -8.17 10.03
N ASN A 53 2.23 -7.90 8.96
CA ASN A 53 2.71 -7.09 7.84
C ASN A 53 2.40 -5.61 8.15
N SER A 54 2.92 -4.72 7.30
CA SER A 54 2.60 -3.29 7.34
C SER A 54 1.10 -3.08 7.07
N ASN A 55 0.48 -2.16 7.80
CA ASN A 55 -0.86 -1.68 7.48
C ASN A 55 -0.77 -0.76 6.26
N VAL A 56 -1.61 -0.99 5.25
CA VAL A 56 -1.58 -0.25 3.99
C VAL A 56 -2.93 0.42 3.76
N GLU A 57 -2.92 1.74 3.71
CA GLU A 57 -4.09 2.55 3.39
C GLU A 57 -3.99 3.08 1.96
N LEU A 58 -5.12 3.42 1.37
CA LEU A 58 -5.22 3.94 0.01
C LEU A 58 -6.07 5.20 0.02
N GLU A 59 -5.53 6.29 -0.53
CA GLU A 59 -6.20 7.58 -0.59
C GLU A 59 -6.02 8.22 -1.96
N ILE A 60 -6.99 9.02 -2.38
CA ILE A 60 -6.85 9.93 -3.51
C ILE A 60 -6.69 11.33 -2.97
N TYR A 61 -5.74 12.06 -3.53
CA TYR A 61 -5.53 13.49 -3.30
C TYR A 61 -5.86 14.24 -4.58
N SER A 62 -6.67 15.29 -4.52
CA SER A 62 -6.80 16.27 -5.59
C SER A 62 -5.81 17.43 -5.40
N LEU A 63 -5.52 18.17 -6.47
CA LEU A 63 -4.54 19.27 -6.43
C LEU A 63 -4.99 20.47 -5.58
N ASP A 64 -6.28 20.59 -5.28
CA ASP A 64 -6.85 21.57 -4.36
C ASP A 64 -6.67 21.21 -2.88
N GLY A 65 -6.12 20.01 -2.59
CA GLY A 65 -5.78 19.56 -1.24
C GLY A 65 -6.86 18.71 -0.57
N GLU A 66 -7.95 18.38 -1.25
CA GLU A 66 -8.91 17.40 -0.74
C GLU A 66 -8.34 15.98 -0.83
N SER A 67 -8.74 15.11 0.11
CA SER A 67 -8.44 13.69 0.02
C SER A 67 -9.64 12.82 0.36
N VAL A 68 -9.71 11.67 -0.31
CA VAL A 68 -10.77 10.67 -0.11
C VAL A 68 -10.13 9.30 0.12
N PRO A 69 -10.40 8.65 1.27
CA PRO A 69 -9.94 7.30 1.52
C PRO A 69 -10.69 6.29 0.63
N ILE A 70 -9.96 5.29 0.17
CA ILE A 70 -10.51 4.13 -0.55
C ILE A 70 -10.38 2.91 0.34
N ASP A 71 -11.52 2.35 0.70
CA ASP A 71 -11.57 1.05 1.35
C ASP A 71 -11.32 -0.06 0.31
N TRP A 72 -10.07 -0.47 0.15
CA TRP A 72 -9.70 -1.57 -0.73
C TRP A 72 -9.84 -2.95 -0.05
N ASN A 73 -10.17 -2.97 1.25
CA ASN A 73 -10.23 -4.16 2.09
C ASN A 73 -11.54 -4.27 2.88
N GLU A 74 -12.68 -3.92 2.27
CA GLU A 74 -13.99 -3.76 2.93
C GLU A 74 -14.45 -4.96 3.81
N SER A 75 -13.93 -6.17 3.54
CA SER A 75 -14.28 -7.39 4.29
C SER A 75 -13.17 -7.90 5.23
N ASN A 76 -12.07 -7.17 5.39
CA ASN A 76 -10.84 -7.63 6.05
C ASN A 76 -10.30 -8.96 5.48
N THR A 77 -10.64 -9.27 4.23
CA THR A 77 -10.26 -10.52 3.53
C THR A 77 -8.87 -10.41 2.91
N TRP A 78 -8.50 -9.22 2.47
CA TRP A 78 -7.31 -8.97 1.68
C TRP A 78 -6.17 -8.52 2.57
N GLU A 79 -5.01 -9.12 2.39
CA GLU A 79 -3.78 -8.75 3.10
C GLU A 79 -2.90 -7.85 2.23
N TYR A 80 -2.91 -8.10 0.93
CA TYR A 80 -1.95 -7.50 0.02
C TYR A 80 -2.64 -6.72 -1.10
N LEU A 81 -2.38 -5.41 -1.16
CA LEU A 81 -2.70 -4.55 -2.29
C LEU A 81 -1.63 -4.71 -3.39
N VAL A 82 -1.89 -5.57 -4.38
CA VAL A 82 -0.89 -6.04 -5.36
C VAL A 82 -0.55 -5.00 -6.42
N SER A 83 -1.56 -4.41 -7.04
CA SER A 83 -1.42 -3.41 -8.09
C SER A 83 -2.64 -2.54 -8.13
N ILE A 84 -2.46 -1.30 -8.58
CA ILE A 84 -3.56 -0.37 -8.75
C ILE A 84 -3.41 0.33 -10.10
N GLN A 85 -4.54 0.60 -10.74
CA GLN A 85 -4.62 1.34 -11.98
C GLN A 85 -5.88 2.21 -11.96
N TRP A 86 -5.75 3.40 -12.54
CA TRP A 86 -6.90 4.16 -13.01
C TRP A 86 -7.47 3.48 -14.25
N THR A 87 -8.79 3.27 -14.28
CA THR A 87 -9.49 2.79 -15.47
C THR A 87 -10.12 3.95 -16.24
N ASP A 88 -10.55 4.97 -15.50
CA ASP A 88 -11.13 6.23 -15.96
C ASP A 88 -10.71 7.34 -14.99
N PRO A 89 -10.93 8.63 -15.30
CA PRO A 89 -10.65 9.72 -14.36
C PRO A 89 -11.30 9.56 -12.98
N ASP A 90 -12.46 8.88 -12.92
CA ASP A 90 -13.24 8.69 -11.69
C ASP A 90 -13.35 7.22 -11.25
N ALA A 91 -12.48 6.33 -11.75
CA ALA A 91 -12.55 4.91 -11.41
C ALA A 91 -11.18 4.24 -11.34
N ILE A 92 -11.05 3.31 -10.39
CA ILE A 92 -9.84 2.50 -10.21
C ILE A 92 -10.15 1.02 -10.12
N PHE A 93 -9.18 0.20 -10.52
CA PHE A 93 -9.11 -1.22 -10.17
C PHE A 93 -7.88 -1.49 -9.32
N ALA A 94 -8.08 -2.23 -8.24
CA ALA A 94 -7.05 -2.75 -7.37
C ALA A 94 -7.04 -4.28 -7.44
N THR A 95 -5.87 -4.85 -7.73
CA THR A 95 -5.64 -6.30 -7.56
C THR A 95 -5.27 -6.54 -6.11
N VAL A 96 -5.95 -7.47 -5.47
CA VAL A 96 -5.81 -7.79 -4.05
C VAL A 96 -5.55 -9.28 -3.84
N GLN A 97 -4.93 -9.65 -2.73
CA GLN A 97 -4.59 -11.04 -2.46
C GLN A 97 -4.68 -11.38 -0.96
N THR A 98 -5.10 -12.62 -0.66
CA THR A 98 -5.12 -13.17 0.70
C THR A 98 -3.71 -13.38 1.26
N ARG A 99 -3.60 -13.45 2.58
CA ARG A 99 -2.32 -13.62 3.29
C ARG A 99 -1.53 -14.87 2.87
N ASP A 100 -2.22 -15.96 2.58
CA ASP A 100 -1.64 -17.22 2.11
C ASP A 100 -1.31 -17.24 0.61
N GLN A 101 -1.65 -16.16 -0.10
CA GLN A 101 -1.46 -15.96 -1.53
C GLN A 101 -2.13 -17.00 -2.44
N LYS A 102 -3.16 -17.70 -1.94
CA LYS A 102 -3.91 -18.68 -2.73
C LYS A 102 -5.16 -18.12 -3.42
N THR A 103 -5.59 -16.93 -3.02
CA THR A 103 -6.75 -16.26 -3.61
C THR A 103 -6.39 -14.84 -3.99
N ALA A 104 -6.70 -14.47 -5.23
CA ALA A 104 -6.60 -13.11 -5.74
C ALA A 104 -7.98 -12.61 -6.14
N GLY A 105 -8.20 -11.31 -5.98
CA GLY A 105 -9.44 -10.64 -6.34
C GLY A 105 -9.16 -9.31 -7.04
N ILE A 106 -10.24 -8.73 -7.56
CA ILE A 106 -10.26 -7.35 -8.06
C ILE A 106 -11.23 -6.58 -7.18
N SER A 107 -10.75 -5.51 -6.56
CA SER A 107 -11.57 -4.49 -5.93
C SER A 107 -11.71 -3.31 -6.89
N ALA A 108 -12.93 -2.80 -7.05
CA ALA A 108 -13.25 -1.71 -7.96
C ALA A 108 -13.96 -0.60 -7.20
N SER A 109 -13.53 0.64 -7.42
CA SER A 109 -14.11 1.80 -6.73
C SER A 109 -14.41 2.90 -7.75
N ILE A 110 -15.60 3.47 -7.64
CA ILE A 110 -16.03 4.65 -8.40
C ILE A 110 -16.01 5.86 -7.48
N LEU A 111 -15.34 6.91 -7.91
CA LEU A 111 -14.99 8.08 -7.13
C LEU A 111 -16.06 9.16 -7.30
N ARG A 112 -17.23 8.94 -6.71
CA ARG A 112 -18.42 9.77 -6.97
C ARG A 112 -18.44 11.16 -6.29
N TRP A 113 -17.32 11.66 -5.74
CA TRP A 113 -17.38 12.79 -4.79
C TRP A 113 -16.24 13.83 -4.87
N LEU A 114 -15.45 13.90 -5.95
CA LEU A 114 -14.32 14.85 -6.08
C LEU A 114 -14.60 16.00 -7.08
N TYR A 115 -15.77 16.63 -7.00
CA TYR A 115 -16.19 17.73 -7.89
C TYR A 115 -16.38 19.06 -7.15
#